data_AF-A0A512DU58-F1
#
_entry.id   AF-A0A512DU58-F1
#
_cell.length_a   1.000
_cell.length_b   1.000
_cell.length_c   1.000
_cell.angle_alpha   90.00
_cell.angle_beta   90.00
_cell.angle_gamma   90.00
#
_symmetry.space_group_name_H-M   'P 1'
#
loop_
_entity.id
_entity.type
_entity.pdbx_description
1 polymer ?
#
loop_
_entity_poly.entity_id
_entity_poly.type
_entity_poly.pdbx_seq_one_letter_code
_entity_poly.pdbx_strand_id
1 'polypeptide(L)' 'MSSDDQIRDLLLFSYVDGELDEDQRRLVEDLLAQDPDARQRVAEMREINALLKAAYDEDGEEKT' A
#
# COMPACT_ATOMS: atom_id res chain seq x y z
N MET A 1 -6.46 18.64 -4.30
CA MET A 1 -5.44 17.62 -4.61
C MET A 1 -5.05 17.81 -6.06
N SER A 2 -3.75 17.87 -6.35
CA SER A 2 -3.29 17.90 -7.75
C SER A 2 -3.55 16.55 -8.41
N SER A 3 -3.68 16.51 -9.73
CA SER A 3 -3.69 15.25 -10.49
C SER A 3 -2.43 14.42 -10.20
N ASP A 4 -1.30 15.08 -9.94
CA ASP A 4 -0.04 14.43 -9.62
C ASP A 4 -0.08 13.71 -8.26
N ASP A 5 -0.77 14.29 -7.27
CA ASP A 5 -0.93 13.66 -5.95
C ASP A 5 -1.75 12.37 -6.06
N GLN A 6 -2.79 12.38 -6.91
CA GLN A 6 -3.66 11.22 -7.11
C GLN A 6 -2.93 10.08 -7.83
N ILE A 7 -2.16 10.39 -8.85
CA ILE A 7 -1.32 9.40 -9.55
C ILE A 7 -0.29 8.81 -8.60
N ARG A 8 0.32 9.67 -7.77
CA ARG A 8 1.28 9.25 -6.77
C ARG A 8 0.67 8.33 -5.72
N ASP A 9 -0.52 8.65 -5.21
CA ASP A 9 -1.21 7.80 -4.25
C ASP A 9 -1.58 6.44 -4.86
N LEU A 10 -2.07 6.42 -6.10
CA LEU A 10 -2.36 5.18 -6.81
C LEU A 10 -1.09 4.30 -6.95
N LEU A 11 0.05 4.90 -7.25
CA LEU A 11 1.31 4.17 -7.37
C LEU A 11 1.75 3.56 -6.03
N LEU A 12 1.55 4.27 -4.91
CA LEU A 12 1.83 3.74 -3.56
C LEU A 12 0.87 2.61 -3.18
N PHE A 13 -0.41 2.69 -3.56
CA PHE A 13 -1.37 1.59 -3.37
C PHE A 13 -0.94 0.34 -4.13
N SER A 14 -0.69 0.45 -5.44
CA SER A 14 -0.24 -0.68 -6.26
C SER A 14 1.10 -1.27 -5.78
N TYR A 15 1.97 -0.45 -5.18
CA TYR A 15 3.20 -0.94 -4.52
C TYR A 15 2.90 -1.81 -3.29
N VAL A 16 1.94 -1.40 -2.46
CA VAL A 16 1.52 -2.15 -1.27
C VAL A 16 0.89 -3.48 -1.66
N ASP A 17 0.07 -3.49 -2.70
CA ASP A 17 -0.64 -4.69 -3.19
C ASP A 17 0.27 -5.61 -4.05
N GLY A 18 1.47 -5.13 -4.42
CA GLY A 18 2.46 -5.93 -5.16
C GLY A 18 2.16 -6.05 -6.65
N GLU A 19 1.38 -5.13 -7.22
CA GLU A 19 0.94 -5.15 -8.62
C GLU A 19 1.88 -4.42 -9.58
N LEU A 20 2.92 -3.75 -9.04
CA LEU A 20 3.89 -3.01 -9.86
C LEU A 20 4.87 -3.94 -10.58
N ASP A 21 5.28 -3.53 -11.79
CA ASP A 21 6.44 -4.11 -12.45
C ASP A 21 7.76 -3.72 -11.77
N GLU A 22 8.88 -4.27 -12.23
CA GLU A 22 10.19 -4.03 -11.62
C GLU A 22 10.66 -2.57 -11.70
N ASP A 23 10.38 -1.89 -12.82
CA ASP A 23 10.83 -0.51 -13.01
C ASP A 23 9.99 0.46 -12.17
N GLN A 24 8.67 0.26 -12.12
CA GLN A 24 7.74 1.00 -11.28
C GLN A 24 8.04 0.78 -9.79
N ARG A 25 8.34 -0.46 -9.39
CA ARG A 25 8.73 -0.78 -8.02
C ARG A 25 9.98 -0.04 -7.59
N ARG A 26 11.03 -0.02 -8.43
CA ARG A 26 12.27 0.73 -8.14
C ARG A 26 12.01 2.23 -8.00
N LEU A 27 11.16 2.80 -8.85
CA LEU A 27 10.77 4.21 -8.75
C LEU A 27 10.12 4.53 -7.40
N VAL A 28 9.23 3.65 -6.93
CA VAL A 28 8.61 3.81 -5.61
C VAL A 28 9.63 3.62 -4.49
N GLU A 29 10.53 2.64 -4.58
CA GLU A 29 11.59 2.43 -3.58
C GLU A 29 12.51 3.66 -3.46
N ASP A 30 12.90 4.28 -4.58
CA ASP A 30 13.68 5.51 -4.60
C ASP A 30 12.91 6.69 -3.99
N LEU A 31 11.61 6.78 -4.25
CA LEU A 31 10.72 7.78 -3.63
C LEU A 31 10.63 7.58 -2.12
N LEU A 32 10.45 6.34 -1.66
CA LEU A 32 10.37 5.99 -0.24
C LEU A 32 11.69 6.23 0.48
N ALA A 33 12.84 6.11 -0.20
CA ALA A 33 14.13 6.45 0.40
C ALA A 33 14.22 7.96 0.72
N GLN A 34 13.65 8.80 -0.12
CA GLN A 34 13.82 10.26 -0.08
C GLN A 34 12.68 10.99 0.63
N ASP A 35 11.48 10.41 0.67
CA ASP A 35 10.28 11.08 1.17
C ASP A 35 9.68 10.36 2.40
N PRO A 36 9.76 10.97 3.61
CA PRO A 36 9.18 10.39 4.82
C PRO A 36 7.66 10.32 4.80
N ASP A 37 6.96 11.23 4.12
CA ASP A 37 5.49 11.23 4.06
C ASP A 37 5.01 10.07 3.19
N ALA A 38 5.75 9.74 2.11
CA ALA A 38 5.49 8.56 1.30
C ALA A 38 5.62 7.26 2.13
N ARG A 39 6.65 7.18 2.97
CA ARG A 39 6.84 6.03 3.88
C ARG A 39 5.69 5.91 4.87
N GLN A 40 5.25 7.02 5.43
CA GLN A 40 4.13 7.04 6.37
C GLN A 40 2.84 6.55 5.70
N ARG A 41 2.53 7.02 4.48
CA ARG A 41 1.37 6.56 3.71
C ARG A 41 1.40 5.05 3.45
N VAL A 42 2.55 4.52 3.02
CA VAL A 42 2.71 3.06 2.79
C VAL A 42 2.51 2.27 4.08
N ALA A 43 3.00 2.78 5.22
CA ALA A 43 2.80 2.12 6.52
C ALA A 43 1.31 2.06 6.89
N GLU A 44 0.58 3.18 6.74
CA GLU A 44 -0.86 3.25 7.00
C GLU A 44 -1.66 2.31 6.10
N MET A 45 -1.35 2.26 4.81
CA MET A 45 -2.00 1.35 3.86
C MET A 45 -1.78 -0.13 4.26
N ARG A 46 -0.57 -0.49 4.66
CA ARG A 46 -0.25 -1.85 5.12
C ARG A 46 -0.97 -2.21 6.42
N GLU A 47 -1.10 -1.26 7.34
CA GLU A 47 -1.86 -1.43 8.58
C GLU A 47 -3.34 -1.68 8.29
N ILE A 48 -3.95 -0.88 7.41
CA ILE A 48 -5.35 -1.06 7.00
C ILE A 48 -5.56 -2.44 6.34
N ASN A 49 -4.67 -2.85 5.42
CA ASN A 49 -4.75 -4.16 4.78
C ASN A 49 -4.63 -5.30 5.79
N ALA A 50 -3.77 -5.15 6.82
CA ALA A 50 -3.65 -6.13 7.89
C ALA A 50 -4.91 -6.21 8.75
N LEU A 51 -5.52 -5.06 9.11
CA LEU A 51 -6.77 -5.00 9.87
C LEU A 51 -7.94 -5.61 9.10
N LEU A 52 -8.06 -5.30 7.80
CA LEU A 52 -9.07 -5.90 6.93
C LEU A 52 -8.90 -7.42 6.87
N LYS A 53 -7.67 -7.89 6.65
CA LYS A 53 -7.39 -9.33 6.60
C LYS A 53 -7.75 -10.02 7.93
N ALA A 54 -7.39 -9.44 9.06
CA ALA A 54 -7.72 -10.00 10.37
C ALA A 54 -9.24 -10.09 10.58
N ALA A 55 -9.99 -9.06 10.20
CA ALA A 55 -11.46 -9.08 10.30
C ALA A 55 -12.09 -10.17 9.42
N TYR A 56 -11.56 -10.41 8.22
CA TYR A 56 -12.04 -11.51 7.36
C TYR A 56 -11.63 -12.90 7.85
N ASP A 57 -10.44 -13.03 8.44
CA ASP A 57 -9.95 -14.30 8.99
C ASP A 57 -10.75 -14.70 10.25
N GLU A 58 -11.22 -13.74 11.05
CA GLU A 58 -12.08 -13.98 12.23
C GLU A 58 -13.51 -14.43 11.87
N ASP A 59 -14.09 -13.92 10.77
CA ASP A 59 -15.40 -14.35 10.27
C ASP A 59 -15.35 -15.67 9.48
N GLY A 60 -14.16 -16.15 9.11
CA GLY A 60 -13.94 -17.38 8.34
C GLY A 60 -13.95 -18.67 9.17
N GLU A 61 -13.91 -18.60 10.51
CA GLU A 61 -14.10 -19.76 11.38
C GLU A 61 -15.58 -20.09 11.59
N GLU A 62 -16.31 -20.41 10.50
CA GLU A 62 -17.51 -21.24 10.62
C GLU A 62 -17.05 -22.61 11.14
N LYS A 63 -17.23 -22.82 12.45
CA LYS A 63 -17.11 -24.11 13.14
C LYS A 63 -17.67 -25.24 12.27
N THR A 64 -16.78 -26.14 11.85
CA THR A 64 -17.14 -27.50 11.44
C THR A 64 -17.37 -28.39 12.64
#